data_AF-A0A4R1BQV7-F1
#
_entry.id   AF-A0A4R1BQV7-F1
#
_cell.length_a   1.000
_cell.length_b   1.000
_cell.length_c   1.000
_cell.angle_alpha   90.00
_cell.angle_beta   90.00
_cell.angle_gamma   90.00
#
_symmetry.space_group_name_H-M   'P 1'
#
loop_
_entity.id
_entity.type
_entity.pdbx_description
1 polymer ?
#
loop_
_entity_poly.entity_id
_entity_poly.type
_entity_poly.pdbx_seq_one_letter_code
_entity_poly.pdbx_strand_id
1 'polypeptide(L)' 'MALTATVTGFDGGNVTMLIGEREIVVDRSELPEDIGQGDVLRLEFSVERRTMKDTDTERGSRPGEED' A
#
# COMPACT_ATOMS: atom_id res chain seq x y z
N MET A 1 11.55 -1.31 0.84
CA MET A 1 11.75 0.10 0.40
C MET A 1 11.48 1.00 1.60
N ALA A 2 12.16 2.14 1.73
CA ALA A 2 11.94 3.07 2.84
C ALA A 2 11.59 4.48 2.33
N LEU A 3 10.65 5.14 3.00
CA LEU A 3 10.22 6.51 2.73
C LEU A 3 10.29 7.33 4.01
N THR A 4 10.54 8.63 3.87
CA THR A 4 10.51 9.57 4.99
C THR A 4 9.22 10.38 4.90
N ALA A 5 8.48 10.45 5.99
CA ALA A 5 7.23 11.17 6.11
C ALA A 5 7.33 12.21 7.23
N THR A 6 6.81 13.42 7.03
CA THR A 6 6.69 14.44 8.09
C THR A 6 5.25 14.49 8.56
N VAL A 7 5.00 14.39 9.86
CA VAL A 7 3.65 14.51 10.43
C VAL A 7 3.20 15.96 10.33
N THR A 8 2.13 16.22 9.59
CA THR A 8 1.63 17.59 9.36
C THR A 8 0.38 17.89 10.18
N GLY A 9 -0.37 16.89 10.65
CA GLY A 9 -1.55 17.11 11.47
C GLY A 9 -2.17 15.83 12.03
N PHE A 10 -3.06 16.02 12.99
CA PHE A 10 -3.88 14.97 13.61
C PHE A 10 -5.34 15.38 13.48
N ASP A 11 -6.18 14.46 13.02
CA ASP A 11 -7.62 14.65 12.95
C ASP A 11 -8.33 13.40 13.46
N GLY A 12 -8.83 13.48 14.69
CA GLY A 12 -9.45 12.36 15.39
C GLY A 12 -8.51 11.15 15.46
N GLY A 13 -8.95 10.02 14.88
CA GLY A 13 -8.20 8.78 14.81
C GLY A 13 -7.16 8.72 13.68
N ASN A 14 -7.03 9.77 12.87
CA ASN A 14 -6.15 9.79 11.71
C ASN A 14 -4.98 10.76 11.88
N VAL A 15 -3.92 10.49 11.15
CA VAL A 15 -2.69 11.30 11.07
C VAL A 15 -2.41 11.63 9.62
N THR A 16 -2.24 12.92 9.34
CA THR A 16 -1.83 13.41 8.03
C THR A 16 -0.32 13.54 7.99
N MET A 17 0.30 12.98 6.96
CA MET A 17 1.75 13.00 6.77
C MET A 17 2.12 13.38 5.35
N LEU A 18 3.24 14.07 5.21
CA LEU A 18 3.81 14.48 3.92
C LEU A 18 4.99 13.58 3.55
N ILE A 19 4.90 12.89 2.41
CA ILE A 19 6.01 12.13 1.81
C ILE A 19 6.44 12.85 0.53
N GLY A 20 7.59 13.53 0.57
CA GLY A 20 8.00 14.41 -0.52
C GLY A 20 6.99 15.54 -0.71
N GLU A 21 6.30 15.59 -1.86
CA GLU A 21 5.24 16.56 -2.16
C GLU A 21 3.82 15.97 -2.03
N ARG A 22 3.71 14.71 -1.58
CA ARG A 22 2.43 14.02 -1.48
C ARG A 22 1.94 13.97 -0.05
N GLU A 23 0.67 14.27 0.13
CA GLU A 23 -0.02 14.07 1.40
C GLU A 23 -0.62 12.66 1.44
N ILE A 24 -0.49 12.00 2.59
CA ILE A 24 -1.13 10.73 2.90
C ILE A 24 -1.80 10.82 4.26
N VAL A 25 -2.87 10.05 4.42
CA VAL A 25 -3.61 9.92 5.68
C VAL A 25 -3.51 8.47 6.12
N VAL A 26 -3.13 8.26 7.38
CA VAL A 26 -3.00 6.94 8.00
C VAL A 26 -3.74 6.92 9.33
N ASP A 27 -4.13 5.73 9.78
CA ASP A 27 -4.72 5.56 11.09
C ASP A 27 -3.65 5.74 12.18
N ARG A 28 -3.97 6.49 13.25
CA ARG A 28 -3.05 6.74 14.37
C ARG A 28 -2.66 5.44 15.08
N SER A 29 -3.52 4.43 15.08
CA SER A 29 -3.26 3.14 15.72
C SER A 29 -2.14 2.35 15.03
N GLU A 30 -1.81 2.66 13.77
CA GLU A 30 -0.70 2.05 13.04
C GLU A 30 0.64 2.75 13.30
N LEU A 31 0.63 3.88 14.01
CA LEU A 31 1.81 4.68 14.28
C LEU A 31 2.29 4.53 15.73
N PRO A 32 3.56 4.87 16.02
CA PRO A 32 4.06 4.91 17.39
C PRO A 32 3.23 5.88 18.26
N GLU A 33 3.08 5.56 19.55
CA GLU A 33 2.22 6.37 20.44
C GLU A 33 2.78 7.78 20.70
N ASP A 34 4.10 7.91 20.67
CA ASP A 34 4.86 9.14 20.98
C ASP A 34 5.21 9.93 19.72
N ILE A 35 4.21 10.23 18.90
CA ILE A 35 4.36 11.09 17.72
C ILE A 35 3.64 12.42 17.90
N GLY A 36 4.34 13.48 17.49
CA GLY A 36 3.87 14.85 17.46
C GLY A 36 3.85 15.44 16.05
N GLN A 37 3.26 16.62 15.95
CA GLN A 37 3.25 17.38 14.69
C GLN A 37 4.65 17.94 14.43
N GLY A 38 5.14 17.78 13.20
CA GLY A 38 6.50 18.13 12.81
C GLY A 38 7.50 16.97 12.92
N ASP A 39 7.11 15.85 13.52
CA ASP A 39 7.98 14.68 13.62
C ASP A 39 8.21 14.03 12.26
N VAL A 40 9.40 13.46 12.10
CA VAL A 40 9.83 12.80 10.87
C VAL A 40 9.92 11.31 11.12
N LEU A 41 9.08 10.55 10.41
CA LEU A 41 8.98 9.10 10.49
C LEU A 41 9.66 8.45 9.29
N ARG A 42 10.31 7.31 9.53
CA ARG A 42 10.84 6.43 8.48
C ARG A 42 9.89 5.24 8.32
N LEU A 43 9.20 5.19 7.19
CA LEU A 43 8.25 4.14 6.85
C LEU A 43 8.95 3.06 6.01
N GLU A 44 8.91 1.81 6.45
CA GLU A 44 9.49 0.69 5.73
C GLU A 44 8.41 -0.22 5.16
N PHE A 45 8.48 -0.49 3.85
CA PHE A 45 7.52 -1.31 3.14
C PHE A 45 8.22 -2.54 2.55
N SER A 46 7.67 -3.72 2.87
CA SER A 46 7.99 -4.98 2.20
C SER A 46 6.87 -5.34 1.23
N VAL A 47 7.20 -5.49 -0.05
CA VAL A 47 6.27 -6.07 -1.02
C VAL A 47 6.47 -7.57 -0.99
N GLU A 48 5.58 -8.29 -0.29
CA GLU A 48 5.51 -9.74 -0.45
C GLU A 48 4.84 -10.04 -1.79
N ARG A 49 5.61 -10.58 -2.75
CA ARG A 49 5.04 -11.14 -3.97
C ARG A 49 4.17 -12.33 -3.59
N ARG A 50 2.86 -12.14 -3.46
CA ARG A 50 1.91 -13.25 -3.58
C ARG A 50 1.88 -13.66 -5.05
N THR A 51 2.59 -14.74 -5.39
CA THR A 51 2.35 -15.47 -6.63
C THR A 51 0.91 -15.98 -6.60
N MET A 52 0.01 -15.30 -7.32
CA MET A 52 -1.23 -15.92 -7.78
C MET A 52 -0.83 -17.07 -8.70
N LYS A 53 -1.18 -18.28 -8.30
CA LYS A 53 -1.10 -19.48 -9.14
C LYS A 53 -2.23 -19.38 -10.16
N ASP A 54 -2.02 -18.63 -11.23
CA ASP A 54 -2.84 -18.76 -12.44
C ASP A 54 -2.67 -20.20 -12.93
N THR A 55 -3.71 -21.01 -12.74
CA THR A 55 -3.82 -22.28 -13.46
C THR A 55 -4.53 -21.94 -14.75
N ASP A 56 -3.72 -21.97 -15.81
CA ASP A 56 -4.03 -21.70 -17.20
C ASP A 56 -5.41 -22.17 -17.66
N THR A 57 -6.06 -21.27 -18.39
CA THR A 57 -7.27 -21.52 -19.17
C THR A 57 -6.88 -22.19 -20.48
N GLU A 58 -6.94 -23.52 -20.58
CA GLU A 58 -7.07 -24.18 -21.88
C GLU A 58 -8.55 -24.28 -22.26
N ARG A 59 -9.09 -23.16 -22.75
CA ARG A 59 -10.24 -23.18 -23.67
C ARG A 59 -9.75 -23.75 -25.00
N GLY A 60 -9.87 -25.06 -25.18
CA GLY A 60 -9.44 -25.75 -26.38
C GLY A 60 -10.33 -26.93 -26.72
N SER A 61 -11.61 -26.72 -27.04
CA SER A 61 -12.41 -27.70 -27.78
C SER A 61 -13.56 -27.01 -28.54
N ARG A 62 -13.24 -26.45 -29.70
CA ARG A 62 -14.19 -26.38 -30.81
C ARG A 62 -13.72 -27.41 -31.84
N PRO A 63 -14.47 -28.48 -32.11
CA PRO A 63 -14.38 -29.15 -33.39
C PRO A 63 -15.50 -28.61 -34.28
N GLY A 64 -15.10 -27.87 -35.31
CA GLY A 64 -15.94 -27.53 -36.45
C GLY A 64 -15.06 -27.62 -37.68
N GLU A 65 -15.09 -28.79 -38.32
CA GLU A 65 -14.67 -29.12 -39.70
C GLU A 65 -15.58 -30.31 -40.06
N GLU A 66 -16.66 -30.13 -40.82
CA GLU A 66 -16.75 -30.07 -42.30
C GLU A 66 -16.17 -31.34 -42.98
N ASP A 67 -17.02 -32.35 -43.20
CA ASP A 67 -17.55 -32.77 -44.52
C ASP A 67 -18.73 -33.76 -44.35
#